data_AF-A0A6J0YQL6-F1
#
_entry.id   AF-A0A6J0YQL6-F1
#
_cell.length_a   1.000
_cell.length_b   1.000
_cell.length_c   1.000
_cell.angle_alpha   90.00
_cell.angle_beta   90.00
_cell.angle_gamma   90.00
#
_symmetry.space_group_name_H-M   'P 1'
#
loop_
_entity.id
_entity.type
_entity.pdbx_description
1 polymer ?
#
loop_
_entity_poly.entity_id
_entity_poly.type
_entity_poly.pdbx_seq_one_letter_code
_entity_poly.pdbx_strand_id
1 'polypeptide(L)'
;MAGTRGLLPRKGVRWRCSLTVQSGCSPVFVVPQAVSTYVALSQFSQNVGDKDEWLHREQLAIQKSSLCWFSREGLLATAQLMQALAYTKLCLGHLNFSIKLGFQAHEICRHLKKPALENLVLSVLFRSAFLMKKFDLCIHVLERQWALISQSHDVLGQACFYSACLDLLLYGKGWLCRPFGECLHFIQHYEHSCILNSQSNVMLGVHSSLAMWFAQDSQWNQFEYHFSKARQLVKRTNASLFGSHGFVRFLECHVLMLQKMPEDVFLQTLAETRRQTLTYFKEFFSRCVTCPVYHQWVSELKAFVMRNGKMSLTNIIRPFDTCLTSIWIEGEFLEENNSFEQNLEIQRFVGEADVNKKDKEEIQECIC
;
A
#
# COMPACT_ATOMS: atom_id res chain seq x y z
N MET A 1 -38.53 -16.61 -49.79
CA MET A 1 -39.11 -15.64 -48.83
C MET A 1 -38.07 -15.46 -47.73
N ALA A 2 -37.11 -14.55 -47.89
CA ALA A 2 -37.18 -13.14 -47.45
C ALA A 2 -37.37 -13.04 -45.92
N GLY A 3 -36.51 -12.41 -45.11
CA GLY A 3 -35.31 -11.64 -45.37
C GLY A 3 -34.71 -11.14 -44.05
N THR A 4 -33.40 -10.85 -44.09
CA THR A 4 -32.57 -10.16 -43.10
C THR A 4 -33.12 -8.82 -42.60
N ARG A 5 -32.85 -8.47 -41.34
CA ARG A 5 -32.38 -7.12 -40.92
C ARG A 5 -31.81 -7.15 -39.50
N GLY A 6 -30.55 -6.74 -39.36
CA GLY A 6 -29.89 -6.52 -38.08
C GLY A 6 -30.28 -5.20 -37.41
N LEU A 7 -29.96 -5.08 -36.12
CA LEU A 7 -29.86 -3.81 -35.41
C LEU A 7 -28.70 -3.87 -34.41
N LEU A 8 -27.75 -2.97 -34.63
CA LEU A 8 -26.61 -2.57 -33.80
C LEU A 8 -27.04 -2.03 -32.41
N PRO A 9 -26.10 -1.88 -31.45
CA PRO A 9 -26.41 -1.69 -30.03
C PRO A 9 -26.90 -0.27 -29.73
N ARG A 10 -27.96 -0.16 -28.90
CA ARG A 10 -28.38 1.12 -28.32
C ARG A 10 -27.63 1.39 -27.01
N LYS A 11 -27.08 2.60 -26.96
CA LYS A 11 -26.39 3.27 -25.86
C LYS A 11 -27.26 3.36 -24.58
N GLY A 12 -26.58 3.36 -23.43
CA GLY A 12 -26.99 4.07 -22.22
C GLY A 12 -27.96 3.35 -21.28
N VAL A 13 -27.49 2.35 -20.54
CA VAL A 13 -28.19 1.91 -19.33
C VAL A 13 -27.61 2.69 -18.15
N ARG A 14 -28.37 3.70 -17.70
CA ARG A 14 -28.15 4.39 -16.43
C ARG A 14 -28.59 3.45 -15.31
N TRP A 15 -27.65 2.87 -14.57
CA TRP A 15 -27.97 2.14 -13.35
C TRP A 15 -28.46 3.14 -12.31
N ARG A 16 -29.78 3.26 -12.17
CA ARG A 16 -30.41 4.00 -11.07
C ARG A 16 -30.69 2.98 -9.98
N CYS A 17 -29.79 2.90 -8.99
CA CYS A 17 -30.01 2.09 -7.80
C CYS A 17 -31.02 2.84 -6.91
N SER A 18 -32.30 2.49 -7.02
CA SER A 18 -33.32 2.97 -6.09
C SER A 18 -33.30 2.07 -4.86
N LEU A 19 -32.65 2.52 -3.79
CA LEU A 19 -32.78 1.93 -2.46
C LEU A 19 -34.13 2.38 -1.86
N THR A 20 -35.16 1.55 -1.99
CA THR A 20 -36.34 1.64 -1.14
C THR A 20 -35.99 1.06 0.23
N VAL A 21 -35.69 1.95 1.19
CA VAL A 21 -35.54 1.59 2.61
C VAL A 21 -36.93 1.24 3.14
N GLN A 22 -37.16 -0.02 3.49
CA GLN A 22 -38.33 -0.44 4.25
C GLN A 22 -38.33 0.26 5.60
N SER A 23 -39.40 0.99 5.88
CA SER A 23 -39.66 1.72 7.13
C SER A 23 -39.87 0.72 8.27
N GLY A 24 -38.79 0.39 8.96
CA GLY A 24 -38.81 -0.49 10.13
C GLY A 24 -37.48 -0.65 10.88
N CYS A 25 -36.35 -0.19 10.32
CA CYS A 25 -35.08 -0.20 11.05
C CYS A 25 -34.93 1.03 11.95
N SER A 26 -34.65 0.81 13.23
CA SER A 26 -34.27 1.89 14.15
C SER A 26 -33.09 2.68 13.57
N PRO A 27 -33.09 4.02 13.66
CA PRO A 27 -32.08 4.88 13.02
C PRO A 27 -30.64 4.53 13.44
N VAL A 28 -30.45 3.97 14.63
CA VAL A 28 -29.16 3.54 15.18
C VAL A 28 -28.50 2.40 14.38
N PHE A 29 -29.26 1.49 13.77
CA PHE A 29 -28.70 0.36 13.01
C PHE A 29 -28.36 0.72 11.56
N VAL A 30 -28.96 1.79 11.01
CA VAL A 30 -28.74 2.20 9.61
C VAL A 30 -27.45 3.01 9.46
N VAL A 31 -27.02 3.71 10.52
CA VAL A 31 -25.86 4.62 10.47
C VAL A 31 -24.53 3.88 10.23
N PRO A 32 -24.16 2.81 10.95
CA PRO A 32 -22.92 2.08 10.68
C PRO A 32 -22.84 1.54 9.25
N GLN A 33 -23.94 0.97 8.74
CA GLN A 33 -24.02 0.45 7.38
C GLN A 33 -23.86 1.56 6.32
N ALA A 34 -24.38 2.76 6.60
CA ALA A 34 -24.20 3.92 5.73
C ALA A 34 -22.73 4.37 5.69
N VAL A 35 -22.03 4.39 6.83
CA VAL A 35 -20.59 4.70 6.88
C VAL A 35 -19.79 3.71 6.02
N SER A 36 -19.97 2.40 6.23
CA SER A 36 -19.26 1.37 5.45
C SER A 36 -19.55 1.49 3.95
N THR A 37 -20.77 1.87 3.57
CA THR A 37 -21.17 2.09 2.18
C THR A 37 -20.47 3.30 1.57
N TYR A 38 -20.44 4.43 2.28
CA TYR A 38 -19.73 5.62 1.81
C TYR A 38 -18.21 5.39 1.73
N VAL A 39 -17.63 4.62 2.65
CA VAL A 39 -16.23 4.19 2.57
C VAL A 39 -15.96 3.37 1.31
N ALA A 40 -16.80 2.37 1.02
CA ALA A 40 -16.64 1.53 -0.17
C ALA A 40 -16.77 2.35 -1.47
N LEU A 41 -17.72 3.28 -1.53
CA LEU A 41 -17.89 4.20 -2.66
C LEU A 41 -16.69 5.13 -2.82
N SER A 42 -16.20 5.70 -1.72
CA SER A 42 -15.00 6.55 -1.69
C SER A 42 -13.78 5.83 -2.26
N GLN A 43 -13.52 4.59 -1.82
CA GLN A 43 -12.40 3.78 -2.31
C GLN A 43 -12.57 3.40 -3.78
N PHE A 44 -13.80 3.09 -4.23
CA PHE A 44 -14.07 2.85 -5.65
C PHE A 44 -13.77 4.09 -6.50
N SER A 45 -14.28 5.26 -6.10
CA SER A 45 -14.07 6.53 -6.80
C SER A 45 -12.59 6.91 -6.86
N GLN A 46 -11.85 6.70 -5.76
CA GLN A 46 -10.40 6.84 -5.74
C GLN A 46 -9.73 5.91 -6.77
N ASN A 47 -10.11 4.64 -6.84
CA ASN A 47 -9.49 3.68 -7.76
C ASN A 47 -9.76 3.99 -9.24
N VAL A 48 -10.91 4.61 -9.56
CA VAL A 48 -11.23 5.05 -10.94
C VAL A 48 -10.74 6.47 -11.26
N GLY A 49 -10.20 7.20 -10.28
CA GLY A 49 -9.68 8.55 -10.45
C GLY A 49 -10.74 9.66 -10.44
N ASP A 50 -11.94 9.38 -9.93
CA ASP A 50 -13.01 10.38 -9.76
C ASP A 50 -12.81 11.12 -8.43
N LYS A 51 -12.07 12.23 -8.48
CA LYS A 51 -11.67 13.02 -7.30
C LYS A 51 -12.88 13.63 -6.59
N ASP A 52 -13.83 14.19 -7.33
CA ASP A 52 -14.97 14.90 -6.76
C ASP A 52 -15.88 13.92 -6.00
N GLU A 53 -16.20 12.79 -6.64
CA GLU A 53 -17.02 11.76 -6.01
C GLU A 53 -16.29 11.10 -4.83
N TRP A 54 -14.98 10.87 -4.94
CA TRP A 54 -14.17 10.38 -3.82
C TRP A 54 -14.29 11.30 -2.61
N LEU A 55 -13.91 12.57 -2.73
CA LEU A 55 -13.89 13.51 -1.60
C LEU A 55 -15.29 13.70 -0.99
N HIS A 56 -16.33 13.77 -1.83
CA HIS A 56 -17.71 13.86 -1.37
C HIS A 56 -18.13 12.65 -0.51
N ARG A 57 -17.80 11.43 -0.95
CA ARG A 57 -18.13 10.20 -0.21
C ARG A 57 -17.31 10.05 1.07
N GLU A 58 -16.04 10.43 1.05
CA GLU A 58 -15.17 10.49 2.22
C GLU A 58 -15.76 11.42 3.30
N GLN A 59 -16.19 12.62 2.90
CA GLN A 59 -16.81 13.59 3.81
C GLN A 59 -18.11 13.08 4.43
N LEU A 60 -18.99 12.45 3.64
CA LEU A 60 -20.22 11.84 4.14
C LEU A 60 -19.95 10.72 5.15
N ALA A 61 -18.94 9.88 4.90
CA ALA A 61 -18.54 8.82 5.82
C ALA A 61 -18.07 9.40 7.16
N ILE A 62 -17.24 10.44 7.13
CA ILE A 62 -16.76 11.16 8.32
C ILE A 62 -17.94 11.73 9.11
N GLN A 63 -18.82 12.48 8.46
CA GLN A 63 -19.99 13.11 9.11
C GLN A 63 -20.92 12.09 9.76
N LYS A 64 -21.09 10.90 9.17
CA LYS A 64 -21.94 9.85 9.73
C LYS A 64 -21.26 9.05 10.83
N SER A 65 -19.93 8.93 10.82
CA SER A 65 -19.17 8.16 11.81
C SER A 65 -19.26 8.72 13.23
N SER A 66 -19.41 10.04 13.38
CA SER A 66 -19.58 10.70 14.68
C SER A 66 -20.84 10.24 15.43
N LEU A 67 -21.80 9.66 14.72
CA LEU A 67 -23.11 9.26 15.24
C LEU A 67 -23.20 7.78 15.63
N CYS A 68 -22.15 6.96 15.48
CA CYS A 68 -22.26 5.50 15.70
C CYS A 68 -21.21 4.84 16.59
N TRP A 69 -20.19 5.55 17.08
CA TRP A 69 -19.02 4.96 17.77
C TRP A 69 -19.29 4.21 19.09
N PHE A 70 -20.51 4.27 19.63
CA PHE A 70 -20.92 3.62 20.89
C PHE A 70 -21.35 2.15 20.73
N SER A 71 -21.49 1.64 19.50
CA SER A 71 -21.88 0.26 19.22
C SER A 71 -20.71 -0.55 18.65
N ARG A 72 -20.76 -1.88 18.75
CA ARG A 72 -19.74 -2.76 18.16
C ARG A 72 -19.67 -2.58 16.64
N GLU A 73 -20.84 -2.48 16.00
CA GLU A 73 -21.00 -2.26 14.56
C GLU A 73 -20.47 -0.89 14.15
N GLY A 74 -20.75 0.13 14.97
CA GLY A 74 -20.23 1.47 14.74
C GLY A 74 -18.72 1.58 14.93
N LEU A 75 -18.14 0.93 15.94
CA LEU A 75 -16.68 0.81 16.08
C LEU A 75 -16.05 0.12 14.87
N LEU A 76 -16.68 -0.93 14.34
CA LEU A 76 -16.22 -1.59 13.12
C LEU A 76 -16.27 -0.63 11.92
N ALA A 77 -17.36 0.12 11.76
CA ALA A 77 -17.50 1.12 10.70
C ALA A 77 -16.46 2.25 10.85
N THR A 78 -16.18 2.70 12.08
CA THR A 78 -15.12 3.67 12.38
C THR A 78 -13.74 3.11 12.03
N ALA A 79 -13.45 1.85 12.35
CA ALA A 79 -12.18 1.22 11.99
C ALA A 79 -12.01 1.11 10.46
N GLN A 80 -13.07 0.76 9.73
CA GLN A 80 -13.07 0.73 8.27
C GLN A 80 -12.83 2.13 7.68
N LEU A 81 -13.49 3.16 8.21
CA LEU A 81 -13.26 4.54 7.81
C LEU A 81 -11.82 4.97 8.06
N MET A 82 -11.28 4.74 9.26
CA MET A 82 -9.90 5.10 9.60
C MET A 82 -8.89 4.36 8.72
N GLN A 83 -9.12 3.08 8.43
CA GLN A 83 -8.27 2.31 7.50
C GLN A 83 -8.30 2.91 6.08
N ALA A 84 -9.49 3.26 5.59
CA ALA A 84 -9.64 3.86 4.27
C ALA A 84 -8.99 5.24 4.19
N LEU A 85 -9.19 6.09 5.20
CA LEU A 85 -8.52 7.39 5.31
C LEU A 85 -7.01 7.23 5.39
N ALA A 86 -6.51 6.27 6.19
CA ALA A 86 -5.07 6.00 6.27
C ALA A 86 -4.50 5.62 4.90
N TYR A 87 -5.18 4.75 4.15
CA TYR A 87 -4.79 4.39 2.79
C TYR A 87 -4.78 5.59 1.85
N THR A 88 -5.83 6.41 1.86
CA THR A 88 -5.93 7.68 1.12
C THR A 88 -4.76 8.61 1.42
N LYS A 89 -4.52 8.90 2.70
CA LYS A 89 -3.44 9.79 3.13
C LYS A 89 -2.07 9.24 2.73
N LEU A 90 -1.88 7.93 2.76
CA LEU A 90 -0.66 7.29 2.25
C LEU A 90 -0.50 7.52 0.74
N CYS A 91 -1.52 7.24 -0.08
CA CYS A 91 -1.46 7.44 -1.53
C CYS A 91 -1.12 8.90 -1.90
N LEU A 92 -1.63 9.86 -1.13
CA LEU A 92 -1.38 11.29 -1.27
C LEU A 92 -0.08 11.79 -0.60
N GLY A 93 0.73 10.90 -0.02
CA GLY A 93 2.01 11.25 0.62
C GLY A 93 1.89 11.92 1.99
N HIS A 94 0.71 11.99 2.59
CA HIS A 94 0.50 12.47 3.95
C HIS A 94 0.85 11.37 4.98
N LEU A 95 2.11 10.95 5.00
CA LEU A 95 2.57 9.75 5.70
C LEU A 95 2.35 9.79 7.22
N ASN A 96 2.60 10.93 7.88
CA ASN A 96 2.36 11.07 9.33
C ASN A 96 0.87 10.91 9.68
N PHE A 97 -0.02 11.51 8.89
CA PHE A 97 -1.48 11.37 9.08
C PHE A 97 -1.93 9.92 8.82
N SER A 98 -1.40 9.27 7.79
CA SER A 98 -1.67 7.87 7.52
C SER A 98 -1.28 6.97 8.70
N ILE A 99 -0.10 7.19 9.30
CA ILE A 99 0.36 6.45 10.47
C ILE A 99 -0.58 6.67 11.66
N LYS A 100 -0.94 7.93 11.96
CA LYS A 100 -1.86 8.28 13.07
C LYS A 100 -3.20 7.55 12.92
N LEU A 101 -3.83 7.64 11.75
CA LEU A 101 -5.10 6.96 11.45
C LEU A 101 -4.96 5.44 11.48
N GLY A 102 -3.87 4.90 10.95
CA GLY A 102 -3.58 3.48 10.95
C GLY A 102 -3.49 2.89 12.37
N PHE A 103 -2.82 3.58 13.30
CA PHE A 103 -2.78 3.14 14.70
C PHE A 103 -4.14 3.18 15.37
N GLN A 104 -4.94 4.23 15.13
CA GLN A 104 -6.31 4.28 15.65
C GLN A 104 -7.16 3.12 15.13
N ALA A 105 -7.08 2.82 13.82
CA ALA A 105 -7.76 1.68 13.23
C ALA A 105 -7.27 0.34 13.81
N HIS A 106 -5.96 0.20 14.02
CA HIS A 106 -5.35 -1.01 14.56
C HIS A 106 -5.87 -1.34 15.96
N GLU A 107 -5.91 -0.34 16.87
CA GLU A 107 -6.41 -0.55 18.23
C GLU A 107 -7.88 -1.00 18.25
N ILE A 108 -8.72 -0.38 17.41
CA ILE A 108 -10.12 -0.79 17.29
C ILE A 108 -10.23 -2.21 16.73
N CYS A 109 -9.47 -2.55 15.68
CA CYS A 109 -9.47 -3.90 15.09
C CYS A 109 -9.04 -4.98 16.08
N ARG A 110 -8.00 -4.70 16.86
CA ARG A 110 -7.48 -5.57 17.91
C ARG A 110 -8.54 -5.80 18.99
N HIS A 111 -9.18 -4.74 19.46
CA HIS A 111 -10.27 -4.82 20.44
C HIS A 111 -11.46 -5.64 19.92
N LEU A 112 -11.85 -5.43 18.66
CA LEU A 112 -12.98 -6.12 18.03
C LEU A 112 -12.65 -7.55 17.53
N LYS A 113 -11.38 -7.97 17.60
CA LYS A 113 -10.86 -9.22 17.05
C LYS A 113 -11.20 -9.38 15.55
N LYS A 114 -10.80 -8.40 14.74
CA LYS A 114 -11.03 -8.35 13.28
C LYS A 114 -9.72 -8.54 12.49
N PRO A 115 -9.17 -9.76 12.45
CA PRO A 115 -7.80 -10.00 11.93
C PRO A 115 -7.63 -9.64 10.45
N ALA A 116 -8.66 -9.83 9.61
CA ALA A 116 -8.58 -9.47 8.20
C ALA A 116 -8.45 -7.95 7.98
N LEU A 117 -9.22 -7.14 8.73
CA LEU A 117 -9.13 -5.69 8.67
C LEU A 117 -7.82 -5.20 9.32
N GLU A 118 -7.43 -5.82 10.43
CA GLU A 118 -6.17 -5.55 11.10
C GLU A 118 -4.96 -5.76 10.17
N ASN A 119 -4.96 -6.85 9.38
CA ASN A 119 -3.91 -7.12 8.39
C ASN A 119 -3.83 -6.04 7.29
N LEU A 120 -4.99 -5.51 6.84
CA LEU A 120 -5.04 -4.40 5.89
C LEU A 120 -4.48 -3.10 6.50
N VAL A 121 -4.82 -2.82 7.76
CA VAL A 121 -4.28 -1.67 8.49
C VAL A 121 -2.77 -1.76 8.66
N LEU A 122 -2.26 -2.94 9.05
CA LEU A 122 -0.82 -3.17 9.21
C LEU A 122 -0.08 -3.01 7.87
N SER A 123 -0.68 -3.42 6.75
CA SER A 123 -0.10 -3.20 5.42
C SER A 123 0.07 -1.71 5.09
N VAL A 124 -0.91 -0.87 5.46
CA VAL A 124 -0.84 0.60 5.28
C VAL A 124 0.19 1.22 6.23
N LEU A 125 0.23 0.77 7.49
CA LEU A 125 1.22 1.23 8.47
C LEU A 125 2.64 0.90 8.03
N PHE A 126 2.89 -0.33 7.57
CA PHE A 126 4.18 -0.76 7.05
C PHE A 126 4.61 0.18 5.92
N ARG A 127 3.77 0.37 4.90
CA ARG A 127 4.16 1.16 3.74
C ARG A 127 4.43 2.62 4.10
N SER A 128 3.62 3.20 4.98
CA SER A 128 3.81 4.57 5.45
C SER A 128 5.11 4.72 6.24
N ALA A 129 5.39 3.80 7.17
CA ALA A 129 6.61 3.78 7.95
C ALA A 129 7.85 3.55 7.05
N PHE A 130 7.74 2.67 6.07
CA PHE A 130 8.79 2.34 5.13
C PHE A 130 9.20 3.57 4.30
N LEU A 131 8.23 4.29 3.75
CA LEU A 131 8.47 5.52 3.00
C LEU A 131 9.05 6.64 3.87
N MET A 132 8.73 6.66 5.16
CA MET A 132 9.34 7.56 6.14
C MET A 132 10.70 7.08 6.67
N LYS A 133 11.22 5.93 6.21
CA LYS A 133 12.43 5.28 6.76
C LYS A 133 12.37 5.00 8.27
N LYS A 134 11.17 4.86 8.84
CA LYS A 134 10.95 4.47 10.24
C LYS A 134 11.06 2.93 10.34
N PHE A 135 12.27 2.40 10.16
CA PHE A 135 12.47 0.95 10.04
C PHE A 135 12.13 0.17 11.31
N ASP A 136 12.36 0.73 12.50
CA ASP A 136 11.98 0.08 13.76
C ASP A 136 10.46 -0.12 13.83
N LEU A 137 9.70 0.88 13.36
CA LEU A 137 8.25 0.77 13.23
C LEU A 137 7.85 -0.27 12.16
N CYS A 138 8.58 -0.36 11.05
CA CYS A 138 8.32 -1.38 10.03
C CYS A 138 8.47 -2.79 10.60
N ILE A 139 9.54 -3.04 11.37
CA ILE A 139 9.80 -4.33 12.02
C ILE A 139 8.66 -4.65 12.99
N HIS A 140 8.31 -3.71 13.87
CA HIS A 140 7.21 -3.90 14.81
C HIS A 140 5.88 -4.25 14.11
N VAL A 141 5.55 -3.53 13.03
CA VAL A 141 4.34 -3.79 12.24
C VAL A 141 4.37 -5.17 11.60
N LEU A 142 5.52 -5.61 11.08
CA LEU A 142 5.66 -6.93 10.45
C LEU A 142 5.62 -8.08 11.46
N GLU A 143 6.16 -7.91 12.67
CA GLU A 143 6.03 -8.90 13.75
C GLU A 143 4.54 -9.11 14.11
N ARG A 144 3.78 -8.02 14.23
CA ARG A 144 2.33 -8.08 14.45
C ARG A 144 1.61 -8.74 13.28
N GLN A 145 1.97 -8.37 12.05
CA GLN A 145 1.37 -8.94 10.85
C GLN A 145 1.61 -10.45 10.78
N TRP A 146 2.84 -10.89 11.09
CA TRP A 146 3.18 -12.32 11.15
C TRP A 146 2.33 -13.08 12.17
N ALA A 147 2.10 -12.52 13.36
CA ALA A 147 1.26 -13.15 14.38
C ALA A 147 -0.18 -13.40 13.89
N LEU A 148 -0.69 -12.55 12.97
CA LEU A 148 -2.03 -12.73 12.38
C LEU A 148 -2.05 -13.76 11.24
N ILE A 149 -1.04 -13.75 10.37
CA ILE A 149 -1.05 -14.53 9.11
C ILE A 149 -0.36 -15.88 9.20
N SER A 150 0.44 -16.13 10.24
CA SER A 150 1.16 -17.39 10.43
C SER A 150 0.26 -18.55 10.80
N GLN A 151 -0.84 -18.25 11.48
CA GLN A 151 -1.84 -19.23 11.89
C GLN A 151 -2.91 -19.46 10.82
N SER A 152 -2.97 -18.59 9.80
CA SER A 152 -3.93 -18.71 8.70
C SER A 152 -3.25 -19.28 7.46
N HIS A 153 -3.99 -20.05 6.66
CA HIS A 153 -3.56 -20.45 5.31
C HIS A 153 -3.72 -19.29 4.29
N ASP A 154 -3.50 -18.05 4.72
CA ASP A 154 -3.63 -16.84 3.90
C ASP A 154 -2.37 -16.63 3.06
N VAL A 155 -2.30 -17.36 1.94
CA VAL A 155 -1.18 -17.29 0.99
C VAL A 155 -0.98 -15.86 0.45
N LEU A 156 -2.05 -15.09 0.26
CA LEU A 156 -1.95 -13.71 -0.21
C LEU A 156 -1.39 -12.80 0.89
N GLY A 157 -1.88 -12.92 2.12
CA GLY A 157 -1.32 -12.22 3.27
C GLY A 157 0.16 -12.51 3.48
N GLN A 158 0.56 -13.78 3.37
CA GLN A 158 1.96 -14.20 3.43
C GLN A 158 2.80 -13.61 2.30
N ALA A 159 2.28 -13.59 1.06
CA ALA A 159 2.99 -12.96 -0.06
C ALA A 159 3.19 -11.45 0.12
N CYS A 160 2.19 -10.74 0.65
CA CYS A 160 2.33 -9.32 1.01
C CYS A 160 3.40 -9.12 2.10
N PHE A 161 3.41 -9.97 3.13
CA PHE A 161 4.41 -9.94 4.20
C PHE A 161 5.83 -10.21 3.69
N TYR A 162 6.04 -11.24 2.88
CA TYR A 162 7.36 -11.53 2.31
C TYR A 162 7.81 -10.45 1.33
N SER A 163 6.90 -9.85 0.56
CA SER A 163 7.20 -8.68 -0.27
C SER A 163 7.72 -7.51 0.57
N ALA A 164 7.09 -7.24 1.72
CA ALA A 164 7.55 -6.22 2.68
C ALA A 164 8.91 -6.59 3.32
N CYS A 165 9.16 -7.86 3.62
CA CYS A 165 10.46 -8.33 4.11
C CYS A 165 11.57 -8.12 3.07
N LEU A 166 11.30 -8.43 1.80
CA LEU A 166 12.21 -8.17 0.68
C LEU A 166 12.53 -6.67 0.56
N ASP A 167 11.52 -5.80 0.67
CA ASP A 167 11.71 -4.35 0.71
C ASP A 167 12.71 -3.95 1.81
N LEU A 168 12.58 -4.47 3.03
CA LEU A 168 13.51 -4.15 4.14
C LEU A 168 14.90 -4.78 3.98
N LEU A 169 14.99 -5.98 3.40
CA LEU A 169 16.27 -6.66 3.16
C LEU A 169 17.19 -5.81 2.27
N LEU A 170 16.63 -5.14 1.26
CA LEU A 170 17.36 -4.25 0.36
C LEU A 170 18.00 -3.04 1.08
N TYR A 171 17.51 -2.66 2.27
CA TYR A 171 18.06 -1.57 3.10
C TYR A 171 18.89 -2.10 4.27
N GLY A 172 19.19 -3.41 4.31
CA GLY A 172 19.94 -4.06 5.38
C GLY A 172 19.17 -4.17 6.71
N LYS A 173 17.86 -3.94 6.71
CA LYS A 173 17.00 -4.00 7.92
C LYS A 173 16.11 -5.24 7.97
N GLY A 174 15.93 -5.94 6.84
CA GLY A 174 15.00 -7.06 6.73
C GLY A 174 15.42 -8.35 7.45
N TRP A 175 16.69 -8.50 7.82
CA TRP A 175 17.20 -9.66 8.57
C TRP A 175 16.53 -9.83 9.94
N LEU A 176 16.00 -8.73 10.50
CA LEU A 176 15.25 -8.74 11.76
C LEU A 176 13.83 -9.29 11.61
N CYS A 177 13.30 -9.30 10.39
CA CYS A 177 11.99 -9.86 10.08
C CYS A 177 12.12 -11.29 9.58
N ARG A 178 12.68 -11.48 8.38
CA ARG A 178 12.86 -12.78 7.72
C ARG A 178 14.11 -12.81 6.84
N PRO A 179 14.86 -13.92 6.83
CA PRO A 179 16.02 -14.07 5.96
C PRO A 179 15.59 -14.17 4.49
N PHE A 180 16.47 -13.76 3.59
CA PHE A 180 16.23 -13.81 2.14
C PHE A 180 15.88 -15.21 1.65
N GLY A 181 16.58 -16.24 2.13
CA GLY A 181 16.34 -17.64 1.74
C GLY A 181 14.92 -18.12 2.03
N GLU A 182 14.33 -17.69 3.16
CA GLU A 182 12.94 -18.00 3.50
C GLU A 182 11.96 -17.28 2.56
N CYS A 183 12.20 -16.00 2.28
CA CYS A 183 11.39 -15.23 1.34
C CYS A 183 11.39 -15.86 -0.06
N LEU A 184 12.57 -16.27 -0.54
CA LEU A 184 12.75 -16.91 -1.84
C LEU A 184 12.04 -18.27 -1.89
N HIS A 185 12.23 -19.11 -0.86
CA HIS A 185 11.62 -20.43 -0.78
C HIS A 185 10.08 -20.35 -0.81
N PHE A 186 9.49 -19.41 -0.07
CA PHE A 186 8.05 -19.18 -0.09
C PHE A 186 7.54 -18.86 -1.51
N ILE A 187 8.21 -17.95 -2.22
CA ILE A 187 7.80 -17.56 -3.57
C ILE A 187 7.97 -18.72 -4.55
N GLN A 188 9.07 -19.46 -4.50
CA GLN A 188 9.27 -20.64 -5.35
C GLN A 188 8.20 -21.71 -5.12
N HIS A 189 7.72 -21.86 -3.88
CA HIS A 189 6.68 -22.83 -3.56
C HIS A 189 5.29 -22.39 -4.06
N TYR A 190 4.95 -21.11 -3.94
CA TYR A 190 3.59 -20.62 -4.17
C TYR A 190 3.37 -19.83 -5.47
N GLU A 191 4.41 -19.48 -6.23
CA GLU A 191 4.26 -18.60 -7.41
C GLU A 191 3.35 -19.17 -8.50
N HIS A 192 3.25 -20.50 -8.59
CA HIS A 192 2.36 -21.19 -9.53
C HIS A 192 0.96 -21.46 -8.98
N SER A 193 0.69 -21.09 -7.73
CA SER A 193 -0.65 -21.21 -7.14
C SER A 193 -1.65 -20.32 -7.89
N CYS A 194 -2.90 -20.77 -7.98
CA CYS A 194 -3.98 -19.95 -8.56
C CYS A 194 -4.16 -18.62 -7.82
N ILE A 195 -3.90 -18.61 -6.50
CA ILE A 195 -3.96 -17.44 -5.65
C ILE A 195 -2.95 -16.40 -6.15
N LEU A 196 -1.64 -16.70 -6.14
CA LEU A 196 -0.62 -15.71 -6.51
C LEU A 196 -0.60 -15.37 -8.00
N ASN A 197 -0.92 -16.32 -8.88
CA ASN A 197 -0.99 -16.07 -10.32
C ASN A 197 -2.09 -15.05 -10.71
N SER A 198 -3.10 -14.87 -9.85
CA SER A 198 -4.14 -13.85 -10.01
C SER A 198 -3.75 -12.47 -9.47
N GLN A 199 -2.68 -12.37 -8.68
CA GLN A 199 -2.31 -11.18 -7.91
C GLN A 199 -1.12 -10.43 -8.54
N SER A 200 -1.33 -9.90 -9.75
CA SER A 200 -0.30 -9.23 -10.55
C SER A 200 0.41 -8.09 -9.81
N ASN A 201 -0.31 -7.29 -9.02
CA ASN A 201 0.25 -6.16 -8.29
C ASN A 201 1.28 -6.60 -7.24
N VAL A 202 0.94 -7.62 -6.43
CA VAL A 202 1.83 -8.14 -5.39
C VAL A 202 3.02 -8.84 -6.03
N MET A 203 2.77 -9.68 -7.03
CA MET A 203 3.83 -10.43 -7.72
C MET A 203 4.79 -9.53 -8.50
N LEU A 204 4.33 -8.38 -9.03
CA LEU A 204 5.21 -7.39 -9.63
C LEU A 204 6.22 -6.86 -8.60
N GLY A 205 5.75 -6.51 -7.40
CA GLY A 205 6.62 -6.06 -6.30
C GLY A 205 7.59 -7.14 -5.84
N VAL A 206 7.12 -8.38 -5.69
CA VAL A 206 7.95 -9.53 -5.30
C VAL A 206 9.06 -9.77 -6.31
N HIS A 207 8.73 -9.96 -7.58
CA HIS A 207 9.76 -10.29 -8.59
C HIS A 207 10.71 -9.13 -8.84
N SER A 208 10.25 -7.88 -8.77
CA SER A 208 11.13 -6.73 -8.88
C SER A 208 12.10 -6.64 -7.69
N SER A 209 11.63 -6.94 -6.47
CA SER A 209 12.50 -6.94 -5.28
C SER A 209 13.50 -8.10 -5.27
N LEU A 210 13.08 -9.29 -5.71
CA LEU A 210 13.99 -10.43 -5.91
C LEU A 210 15.06 -10.12 -6.95
N ALA A 211 14.68 -9.55 -8.09
CA ALA A 211 15.62 -9.11 -9.12
C ALA A 211 16.63 -8.12 -8.51
N MET A 212 16.16 -7.09 -7.82
CA MET A 212 17.03 -6.11 -7.16
C MET A 212 18.05 -6.76 -6.21
N TRP A 213 17.61 -7.72 -5.40
CA TRP A 213 18.49 -8.45 -4.48
C TRP A 213 19.58 -9.23 -5.24
N PHE A 214 19.21 -9.98 -6.28
CA PHE A 214 20.18 -10.74 -7.08
C PHE A 214 21.17 -9.83 -7.82
N ALA A 215 20.74 -8.64 -8.25
CA ALA A 215 21.64 -7.66 -8.85
C ALA A 215 22.61 -7.01 -7.85
N GLN A 216 22.26 -6.92 -6.56
CA GLN A 216 23.19 -6.51 -5.51
C GLN A 216 24.31 -7.55 -5.32
N ASP A 217 24.00 -8.83 -5.47
CA ASP A 217 24.94 -9.95 -5.37
C ASP A 217 25.61 -10.34 -6.70
N SER A 218 25.43 -9.52 -7.75
CA SER A 218 25.98 -9.78 -9.10
C SER A 218 25.53 -11.11 -9.74
N GLN A 219 24.43 -11.69 -9.27
CA GLN A 219 23.83 -12.91 -9.83
C GLN A 219 22.92 -12.59 -11.02
N TRP A 220 23.50 -12.16 -12.13
CA TRP A 220 22.77 -11.63 -13.29
C TRP A 220 21.77 -12.61 -13.94
N ASN A 221 22.06 -13.90 -13.94
CA ASN A 221 21.12 -14.92 -14.46
C ASN A 221 19.81 -14.96 -13.64
N GLN A 222 19.92 -14.86 -12.31
CA GLN A 222 18.77 -14.84 -11.41
C GLN A 222 18.03 -13.50 -11.47
N PHE A 223 18.78 -12.40 -11.62
CA PHE A 223 18.19 -11.09 -11.92
C PHE A 223 17.33 -11.16 -13.18
N GLU A 224 17.87 -11.66 -14.30
CA GLU A 224 17.15 -11.71 -15.58
C GLU A 224 15.89 -12.56 -15.51
N TYR A 225 15.94 -13.69 -14.81
CA TYR A 225 14.78 -14.55 -14.57
C TYR A 225 13.64 -13.80 -13.88
N HIS A 226 13.91 -13.18 -12.73
CA HIS A 226 12.89 -12.46 -11.98
C HIS A 226 12.45 -11.17 -12.66
N PHE A 227 13.38 -10.44 -13.27
CA PHE A 227 13.09 -9.22 -14.02
C PHE A 227 12.19 -9.50 -15.23
N SER A 228 12.38 -10.61 -15.94
CA SER A 228 11.53 -11.02 -17.05
C SER A 228 10.11 -11.36 -16.59
N LYS A 229 9.95 -12.02 -15.44
CA LYS A 229 8.63 -12.23 -14.81
C LYS A 229 7.97 -10.90 -14.43
N ALA A 230 8.71 -9.99 -13.78
CA ALA A 230 8.20 -8.66 -13.44
C ALA A 230 7.72 -7.90 -14.68
N ARG A 231 8.49 -7.91 -15.77
CA ARG A 231 8.16 -7.27 -17.04
C ARG A 231 6.84 -7.75 -17.65
N GLN A 232 6.55 -9.05 -17.54
CA GLN A 232 5.28 -9.62 -18.01
C GLN A 232 4.09 -9.14 -17.17
N LEU A 233 4.32 -8.87 -15.88
CA LEU A 233 3.28 -8.44 -14.95
C LEU A 233 2.91 -6.96 -15.09
N VAL A 234 3.82 -6.09 -15.55
CA VAL A 234 3.58 -4.63 -15.69
C VAL A 234 2.29 -4.33 -16.46
N LYS A 235 2.00 -5.07 -17.54
CA LYS A 235 0.77 -4.84 -18.34
C LYS A 235 -0.53 -5.22 -17.61
N ARG A 236 -0.43 -6.03 -16.56
CA ARG A 236 -1.55 -6.58 -15.78
C ARG A 236 -1.74 -5.87 -14.44
N THR A 237 -0.93 -4.86 -14.10
CA THR A 237 -1.06 -4.11 -12.84
C THR A 237 -1.92 -2.86 -13.00
N ASN A 238 -2.52 -2.43 -11.88
CA ASN A 238 -3.35 -1.25 -11.79
C ASN A 238 -2.70 -0.16 -10.92
N ALA A 239 -3.42 0.95 -10.72
CA ALA A 239 -2.97 2.10 -9.94
C ALA A 239 -3.06 1.92 -8.41
N SER A 240 -3.28 0.69 -7.92
CA SER A 240 -3.28 0.43 -6.47
C SER A 240 -1.90 0.69 -5.86
N LEU A 241 -1.87 0.95 -4.55
CA LEU A 241 -0.61 1.15 -3.81
C LEU A 241 0.43 0.04 -4.06
N PHE A 242 0.00 -1.24 -4.04
CA PHE A 242 0.87 -2.38 -4.32
C PHE A 242 1.35 -2.39 -5.79
N GLY A 243 0.46 -2.08 -6.73
CA GLY A 243 0.78 -2.00 -8.15
C GLY A 243 1.78 -0.88 -8.45
N SER A 244 1.55 0.32 -7.90
CA SER A 244 2.44 1.46 -8.01
C SER A 244 3.80 1.18 -7.37
N HIS A 245 3.85 0.63 -6.16
CA HIS A 245 5.12 0.24 -5.53
C HIS A 245 5.90 -0.78 -6.35
N GLY A 246 5.23 -1.84 -6.81
CA GLY A 246 5.86 -2.84 -7.66
C GLY A 246 6.41 -2.25 -8.96
N PHE A 247 5.70 -1.28 -9.54
CA PHE A 247 6.16 -0.58 -10.73
C PHE A 247 7.38 0.32 -10.43
N VAL A 248 7.42 0.99 -9.28
CA VAL A 248 8.62 1.73 -8.84
C VAL A 248 9.83 0.79 -8.74
N ARG A 249 9.70 -0.35 -8.04
CA ARG A 249 10.78 -1.35 -7.94
C ARG A 249 11.22 -1.88 -9.29
N PHE A 250 10.27 -2.11 -10.20
CA PHE A 250 10.56 -2.52 -11.56
C PHE A 250 11.38 -1.45 -12.32
N LEU A 251 11.02 -0.17 -12.17
CA LEU A 251 11.77 0.94 -12.74
C LEU A 251 13.18 1.05 -12.15
N GLU A 252 13.35 0.82 -10.85
CA GLU A 252 14.68 0.76 -10.25
C GLU A 252 15.53 -0.36 -10.86
N CYS A 253 14.96 -1.54 -11.12
CA CYS A 253 15.67 -2.62 -11.80
C CYS A 253 16.16 -2.19 -13.19
N HIS A 254 15.32 -1.47 -13.94
CA HIS A 254 15.69 -0.89 -15.23
C HIS A 254 16.86 0.09 -15.10
N VAL A 255 16.82 1.00 -14.12
CA VAL A 255 17.90 1.95 -13.90
C VAL A 255 19.19 1.24 -13.50
N LEU A 256 19.12 0.24 -12.62
CA LEU A 256 20.27 -0.54 -12.18
C LEU A 256 20.92 -1.30 -13.35
N MET A 257 20.10 -1.89 -14.23
CA MET A 257 20.57 -2.55 -15.44
C MET A 257 21.32 -1.57 -16.36
N LEU A 258 20.81 -0.34 -16.52
CA LEU A 258 21.50 0.71 -17.28
C LEU A 258 22.82 1.16 -16.63
N GLN A 259 22.98 1.01 -15.31
CA GLN A 259 24.20 1.39 -14.57
C GLN A 259 25.28 0.30 -14.60
N LYS A 260 24.87 -0.96 -14.47
CA LYS A 260 25.76 -2.09 -14.18
C LYS A 260 25.88 -3.10 -15.32
N MET A 261 25.22 -2.87 -16.45
CA MET A 261 25.42 -3.76 -17.61
C MET A 261 26.89 -3.73 -18.04
N PRO A 262 27.53 -4.91 -18.22
CA PRO A 262 28.88 -4.99 -18.74
C PRO A 262 28.96 -4.29 -20.11
N GLU A 263 29.98 -3.47 -20.34
CA GLU A 263 30.18 -2.71 -21.58
C GLU A 263 30.18 -3.64 -22.83
N ASP A 264 30.54 -4.90 -22.61
CA ASP A 264 30.68 -5.95 -23.61
C ASP A 264 29.32 -6.43 -24.18
N VAL A 265 28.20 -6.14 -23.50
CA VAL A 265 26.84 -6.52 -23.91
C VAL A 265 26.18 -5.35 -24.68
N PHE A 266 26.79 -5.02 -25.83
CA PHE A 266 26.23 -4.23 -26.94
C PHE A 266 25.64 -2.83 -26.64
N LEU A 267 26.34 -1.79 -27.09
CA LEU A 267 25.89 -0.38 -27.13
C LEU A 267 24.49 -0.16 -27.77
N GLN A 268 24.09 -0.98 -28.75
CA GLN A 268 22.76 -0.91 -29.36
C GLN A 268 21.65 -1.36 -28.39
N THR A 269 21.93 -2.36 -27.55
CA THR A 269 21.03 -2.85 -26.50
C THR A 269 20.83 -1.78 -25.43
N LEU A 270 21.85 -0.97 -25.13
CA LEU A 270 21.76 0.11 -24.14
C LEU A 270 20.82 1.23 -24.58
N ALA A 271 20.93 1.70 -25.84
CA ALA A 271 20.06 2.74 -26.37
C ALA A 271 18.59 2.29 -26.42
N GLU A 272 18.35 1.05 -26.82
CA GLU A 272 17.01 0.46 -26.84
C GLU A 272 16.44 0.27 -25.43
N THR A 273 17.24 -0.27 -24.51
CA THR A 273 16.87 -0.42 -23.09
C THR A 273 16.53 0.93 -22.47
N ARG A 274 17.29 1.97 -22.79
CA ARG A 274 17.01 3.33 -22.34
C ARG A 274 15.70 3.87 -22.89
N ARG A 275 15.46 3.70 -24.20
CA ARG A 275 14.20 4.10 -24.85
C ARG A 275 13.01 3.39 -24.20
N GLN A 276 13.13 2.08 -23.95
CA GLN A 276 12.12 1.30 -23.26
C GLN A 276 11.89 1.79 -21.84
N THR A 277 12.96 2.09 -21.09
CA THR A 277 12.87 2.64 -19.72
C THR A 277 12.12 3.98 -19.70
N LEU A 278 12.38 4.87 -20.66
CA LEU A 278 11.65 6.13 -20.81
C LEU A 278 10.16 5.93 -21.12
N THR A 279 9.81 4.88 -21.88
CA THR A 279 8.41 4.50 -22.11
C THR A 279 7.75 4.05 -20.81
N TYR A 280 8.42 3.23 -20.00
CA TYR A 280 7.88 2.80 -18.71
C TYR A 280 7.70 3.97 -17.72
N PHE A 281 8.59 4.97 -17.74
CA PHE A 281 8.36 6.18 -16.95
C PHE A 281 7.09 6.91 -17.38
N LYS A 282 6.83 7.06 -18.68
CA LYS A 282 5.58 7.67 -19.18
C LYS A 282 4.36 6.87 -18.75
N GLU A 283 4.43 5.54 -18.87
CA GLU A 283 3.36 4.62 -18.46
C GLU A 283 3.10 4.68 -16.94
N PHE A 284 4.14 4.85 -16.13
CA PHE A 284 3.99 5.01 -14.69
C PHE A 284 3.19 6.28 -14.35
N PHE A 285 3.56 7.43 -14.90
CA PHE A 285 2.87 8.70 -14.61
C PHE A 285 1.44 8.73 -15.13
N SER A 286 1.14 8.07 -16.26
CA SER A 286 -0.23 7.98 -16.77
C SER A 286 -1.09 7.00 -15.97
N ARG A 287 -0.52 5.91 -15.47
CA ARG A 287 -1.25 4.89 -14.72
C ARG A 287 -1.44 5.23 -13.24
N CYS A 288 -0.38 5.72 -12.58
CA CYS A 288 -0.33 5.84 -11.12
C CYS A 288 -0.78 7.24 -10.63
N VAL A 289 -1.80 7.81 -11.26
CA VAL A 289 -2.27 9.18 -10.97
C VAL A 289 -2.92 9.32 -9.59
N THR A 290 -3.54 8.25 -9.08
CA THR A 290 -4.23 8.22 -7.77
C THR A 290 -3.31 7.87 -6.61
N CYS A 291 -2.03 7.60 -6.87
CA CYS A 291 -1.01 7.27 -5.88
C CYS A 291 0.26 8.11 -6.08
N PRO A 292 0.17 9.46 -5.99
CA PRO A 292 1.28 10.37 -6.26
C PRO A 292 2.46 10.27 -5.28
N VAL A 293 2.32 9.58 -4.14
CA VAL A 293 3.39 9.38 -3.15
C VAL A 293 4.72 8.89 -3.75
N TYR A 294 4.69 8.17 -4.87
CA TYR A 294 5.89 7.67 -5.56
C TYR A 294 6.38 8.55 -6.71
N HIS A 295 5.66 9.61 -7.09
CA HIS A 295 5.98 10.41 -8.28
C HIS A 295 7.32 11.11 -8.18
N GLN A 296 7.68 11.61 -6.99
CA GLN A 296 8.98 12.23 -6.76
C GLN A 296 10.12 11.21 -6.97
N TRP A 297 10.00 10.03 -6.36
CA TRP A 297 10.97 8.94 -6.54
C TRP A 297 11.16 8.59 -8.01
N VAL A 298 10.06 8.38 -8.74
CA VAL A 298 10.12 8.05 -10.17
C VAL A 298 10.68 9.19 -11.02
N SER A 299 10.41 10.45 -10.65
CA SER A 299 10.98 11.62 -11.33
C SER A 299 12.50 11.67 -11.19
N GLU A 300 13.03 11.33 -10.02
CA GLU A 300 14.48 11.26 -9.78
C GLU A 300 15.14 10.12 -10.56
N LEU A 301 14.51 8.93 -10.62
CA LEU A 301 14.96 7.82 -11.46
C LEU A 301 14.99 8.22 -12.95
N LYS A 302 13.94 8.90 -13.42
CA LYS A 302 13.85 9.40 -14.79
C LYS A 302 14.93 10.44 -15.07
N ALA A 303 15.16 11.38 -14.16
CA ALA A 303 16.20 12.40 -14.28
C ALA A 303 17.60 11.76 -14.37
N PHE A 304 17.87 10.72 -13.57
CA PHE A 304 19.11 9.96 -13.64
C PHE A 304 19.34 9.35 -15.03
N VAL A 305 18.32 8.68 -15.59
CA VAL A 305 18.39 8.08 -16.93
C VAL A 305 18.56 9.15 -18.01
N MET A 306 17.96 10.32 -17.87
CA MET A 306 18.11 11.42 -18.84
C MET A 306 19.52 12.02 -18.84
N ARG A 307 20.23 12.02 -17.69
CA ARG A 307 21.59 12.57 -17.54
C ARG A 307 22.73 11.61 -17.94
N ASN A 308 22.44 10.50 -18.63
CA ASN A 308 23.42 9.47 -19.02
C ASN A 308 24.20 8.85 -17.85
N GLY A 309 23.66 8.86 -16.62
CA GLY A 309 24.36 8.30 -15.45
C GLY A 309 25.68 8.98 -15.06
N LYS A 310 26.03 10.14 -15.64
CA LYS A 310 27.28 10.88 -15.35
C LYS A 310 27.18 11.70 -14.06
N MET A 311 26.91 11.05 -12.95
CA MET A 311 27.06 11.63 -11.62
C MET A 311 28.01 10.74 -10.83
N SER A 312 29.09 11.32 -10.29
CA SER A 312 30.03 10.62 -9.41
C SER A 312 29.26 10.11 -8.19
N LEU A 313 29.12 8.79 -8.07
CA LEU A 313 28.24 8.14 -7.11
C LEU A 313 28.98 6.99 -6.43
N THR A 314 29.93 7.34 -5.57
CA THR A 314 30.65 6.41 -4.69
C THR A 314 29.76 5.71 -3.65
N ASN A 315 28.43 5.92 -3.64
CA ASN A 315 27.54 5.45 -2.57
C ASN A 315 26.26 4.68 -3.01
N ILE A 316 26.06 4.34 -4.29
CA ILE A 316 24.88 3.54 -4.71
C ILE A 316 25.16 2.04 -4.54
N ILE A 317 25.29 1.60 -3.29
CA ILE A 317 25.22 0.17 -2.94
C ILE A 317 23.80 -0.19 -2.45
N ARG A 318 22.95 0.82 -2.17
CA ARG A 318 21.58 0.65 -1.64
C ARG A 318 20.54 1.26 -2.60
N PRO A 319 19.29 0.74 -2.62
CA PRO A 319 18.22 1.28 -3.46
C PRO A 319 18.10 2.78 -3.18
N PHE A 320 17.98 3.59 -4.23
CA PHE A 320 18.12 5.04 -4.26
C PHE A 320 17.70 5.75 -2.95
N ASP A 321 18.63 5.80 -1.99
CA ASP A 321 18.36 6.33 -0.64
C ASP A 321 18.01 7.82 -0.69
N THR A 322 18.50 8.54 -1.70
CA THR A 322 18.16 9.94 -1.97
C THR A 322 16.68 10.15 -2.29
N CYS A 323 16.04 9.24 -3.03
CA CYS A 323 14.68 9.41 -3.54
C CYS A 323 13.58 9.35 -2.48
N LEU A 324 13.84 8.68 -1.36
CA LEU A 324 12.91 8.60 -0.24
C LEU A 324 12.97 9.84 0.68
N THR A 325 14.02 10.66 0.57
CA THR A 325 14.26 11.79 1.50
C THR A 325 13.46 13.04 1.10
N SER A 326 12.95 13.09 -0.13
CA SER A 326 12.30 14.23 -0.77
C SER A 326 10.79 14.07 -0.96
N ILE A 327 10.14 13.03 -0.39
CA ILE A 327 8.69 12.81 -0.51
C ILE A 327 7.94 13.89 0.29
N TRP A 328 7.78 15.05 -0.33
CA TRP A 328 6.96 16.17 0.12
C TRP A 328 6.02 16.53 -1.02
N ILE A 329 4.71 16.50 -0.77
CA ILE A 329 3.70 16.99 -1.70
C ILE A 329 3.23 18.34 -1.17
N GLU A 330 3.40 19.40 -1.96
CA GLU A 330 2.98 20.76 -1.62
C GLU A 330 1.45 20.89 -1.69
N GLY A 331 0.85 21.30 -0.57
CA GLY A 331 0.04 22.52 -0.54
C GLY A 331 -1.38 22.59 -1.08
N GLU A 332 -1.96 21.59 -1.76
CA GLU A 332 -3.38 21.70 -2.24
C GLU A 332 -4.38 20.78 -1.51
N PHE A 333 -3.93 19.82 -0.70
CA PHE A 333 -4.79 18.84 -0.02
C PHE A 333 -5.08 19.15 1.46
N LEU A 334 -4.65 20.32 1.95
CA LEU A 334 -4.56 20.63 3.38
C LEU A 334 -5.80 21.30 3.98
N GLU A 335 -6.59 22.05 3.21
CA GLU A 335 -7.49 23.03 3.85
C GLU A 335 -8.83 22.47 4.39
N GLU A 336 -9.28 21.27 3.98
CA GLU A 336 -10.59 20.76 4.42
C GLU A 336 -10.55 19.77 5.61
N ASN A 337 -9.37 19.29 6.02
CA ASN A 337 -9.25 18.21 7.02
C ASN A 337 -9.08 18.69 8.48
N ASN A 338 -8.93 20.00 8.73
CA ASN A 338 -8.84 20.53 10.10
C ASN A 338 -10.14 20.32 10.92
N SER A 339 -11.26 20.01 10.24
CA SER A 339 -12.52 19.63 10.88
C SER A 339 -12.51 18.21 11.47
N PHE A 340 -11.57 17.34 11.08
CA PHE A 340 -11.54 15.95 11.53
C PHE A 340 -10.97 15.79 12.94
N GLU A 341 -9.96 16.59 13.32
CA GLU A 341 -9.39 16.55 14.68
C GLU A 341 -10.36 17.07 15.75
N GLN A 342 -11.24 18.00 15.40
CA GLN A 342 -12.27 18.52 16.32
C GLN A 342 -13.44 17.57 16.53
N ASN A 343 -13.75 16.68 15.57
CA ASN A 343 -14.96 15.86 15.59
C ASN A 343 -14.80 14.47 16.22
N LEU A 344 -13.57 14.05 16.56
CA LEU A 344 -13.31 12.75 17.18
C LEU A 344 -12.55 12.94 18.50
N GLU A 345 -13.31 13.14 19.59
CA GLU A 345 -12.83 12.98 20.98
C GLU A 345 -12.47 11.50 21.29
N ILE A 346 -11.66 10.85 20.44
CA ILE A 346 -11.18 9.47 20.64
C ILE A 346 -10.01 9.41 21.64
N GLN A 347 -9.54 10.56 22.15
CA GLN A 347 -8.53 10.61 23.21
C GLN A 347 -8.95 9.84 24.49
N ARG A 348 -10.24 9.56 24.70
CA ARG A 348 -10.72 8.83 25.89
C ARG A 348 -10.33 7.34 25.94
N PHE A 349 -10.01 6.71 24.81
CA PHE A 349 -9.51 5.33 24.82
C PHE A 349 -8.05 5.20 25.31
N VAL A 350 -7.31 6.31 25.40
CA VAL A 350 -5.95 6.32 25.95
C VAL A 350 -5.97 6.38 27.48
N GLY A 351 -7.04 6.89 28.10
CA GLY A 351 -7.11 7.12 29.55
C GLY A 351 -7.79 6.04 30.39
N GLU A 352 -8.68 5.23 29.82
CA GLU A 352 -9.51 4.30 30.62
C GLU A 352 -9.07 2.82 30.57
N ALA A 353 -8.09 2.48 29.72
CA ALA A 353 -7.55 1.12 29.66
C ALA A 353 -6.51 0.80 30.75
N ASP A 354 -6.07 1.79 31.55
CA ASP A 354 -5.03 1.64 32.58
C ASP A 354 -5.45 2.04 34.00
N VAL A 355 -6.75 2.19 34.28
CA VAL A 355 -7.26 2.43 35.64
C VAL A 355 -8.26 1.35 36.02
N ASN A 356 -7.78 0.10 36.10
CA ASN A 356 -8.45 -0.95 36.85
C ASN A 356 -7.47 -2.08 37.21
N LYS A 357 -6.40 -1.72 37.93
CA LYS A 357 -5.82 -2.61 38.93
C LYS A 357 -5.83 -1.85 40.25
N LYS A 358 -6.73 -2.28 41.14
CA LYS A 358 -6.75 -1.87 42.54
C LYS A 358 -5.38 -2.15 43.14
N ASP A 359 -4.72 -1.10 43.60
CA ASP A 359 -3.83 -1.17 44.75
C ASP A 359 -4.64 -1.65 45.96
N LYS A 360 -4.08 -2.63 46.69
CA LYS A 360 -3.77 -2.50 48.12
C LYS A 360 -3.11 -3.77 48.66
N GLU A 361 -2.21 -3.53 49.62
CA GLU A 361 -1.47 -4.44 50.51
C GLU A 361 -0.09 -4.84 49.95
N GLU A 362 0.95 -4.05 50.28
CA GLU A 362 1.88 -4.24 51.44
C GLU A 362 2.86 -5.40 51.12
N ILE A 363 4.19 -5.27 51.11
CA ILE A 363 5.16 -4.95 52.18
C ILE A 363 6.53 -4.79 51.45
N GLN A 364 7.16 -3.62 51.48
CA GLN A 364 8.34 -3.27 52.28
C GLN A 364 9.69 -3.93 51.89
N GLU A 365 10.68 -3.05 51.65
CA GLU A 365 12.13 -3.22 51.85
C GLU A 365 12.88 -4.40 51.21
N CYS A 366 13.81 -4.10 50.30
CA CYS A 366 15.22 -4.00 50.72
C CYS A 366 16.11 -3.44 49.61
N ILE A 367 16.92 -2.46 50.03
CA ILE A 367 18.13 -1.97 49.38
C ILE A 367 19.20 -3.06 49.50
N CYS A 368 19.82 -3.44 48.38
CA CYS A 368 21.27 -3.68 48.21
C CYS A 368 21.56 -3.91 46.72
#